data_AF-A0A0D2HL99-F1
#
_entry.id   AF-A0A0D2HL99-F1
#
_cell.length_a   1.000
_cell.length_b   1.000
_cell.length_c   1.000
_cell.angle_alpha   90.00
_cell.angle_beta   90.00
_cell.angle_gamma   90.00
#
_symmetry.space_group_name_H-M   'P 1'
#
loop_
_entity.id
_entity.type
_entity.pdbx_description
1 polymer ?
#
loop_
_entity_poly.entity_id
_entity_poly.type
_entity_poly.pdbx_seq_one_letter_code
_entity_poly.pdbx_strand_id
1 'polypeptide(L)'
;MSLVDFHASCRRAQDYPANLIDAGPFYPSVQQEYRQTLARRAPKLFCPENRAAVELFYYEDLCGTFESKTSRSVDLLRQQLPGSTGHVQKDKQCLFVFVGARNSRDVLYISQDMMTWILSFFQVLPIFLEFLFAFGEQLYAVDSQFSGFREDRRLELGLQRNPIPELDRSGQDFQICYNLKSFERKDELQWPWSNRQVVIFHSFDVQNGHASWIVVKANDIIRDRLKEVSATLLAKAPDTYSSIAKKFTNSLACHSVIVEWCGENWRWCINDIEEQLHTLKRRALVDKVAPVAAFAGPTETIPAGNQGNTLAPRRTWTLHAVRTRTNTTNSQMAPDTNSPPPLQPLPPSVAISMPDEPQDPPNLPPEYDPKNQDSKGDEDQNVYRIEELQEAQALENIVNDAGLVLKSDIAVLSRIEDFYHRLATSPDLEHLDPTLRKSMQASVAQFSQRVQSMRNDLGMHLNRIETISKLIAECKNLLYGIVEYQSMQANKAFALEARASAKRMEELTEQMQHLTLKTTLETVLMRIITVVTVFFLPATFVSTLMSTDIVRFSPQDSKVTSGSTSLGAVKLFLCLTLSLMAATFGSGFALYWGALRYGG
;
A
#
# COMPACT_ATOMS: atom_id res chain seq x y z
N MET A 1 -38.06 29.21 -29.29
CA MET A 1 -38.05 29.04 -27.82
C MET A 1 -37.94 30.42 -27.20
N SER A 2 -38.25 30.58 -25.92
CA SER A 2 -38.38 31.90 -25.28
C SER A 2 -37.44 32.06 -24.09
N LEU A 3 -37.17 33.31 -23.71
CA LEU A 3 -36.53 33.65 -22.44
C LEU A 3 -37.26 33.03 -21.22
N VAL A 4 -38.58 32.80 -21.31
CA VAL A 4 -39.37 32.13 -20.27
C VAL A 4 -38.94 30.68 -20.07
N ASP A 5 -38.63 29.95 -21.15
CA ASP A 5 -38.15 28.57 -21.10
C ASP A 5 -36.77 28.49 -20.43
N PHE A 6 -35.90 29.46 -20.74
CA PHE A 6 -34.59 29.60 -20.08
C PHE A 6 -34.70 29.92 -18.59
N HIS A 7 -35.55 30.88 -18.21
CA HIS A 7 -35.85 31.15 -16.80
C HIS A 7 -36.46 29.92 -16.10
N ALA A 8 -37.32 29.14 -16.77
CA ALA A 8 -37.91 27.92 -16.22
C ALA A 8 -36.90 26.75 -16.10
N SER A 9 -35.88 26.71 -16.96
CA SER A 9 -34.71 25.83 -16.80
C SER A 9 -33.91 26.24 -15.55
N CYS A 10 -33.49 27.50 -15.46
CA CYS A 10 -32.65 28.00 -14.35
C CYS A 10 -33.35 27.93 -12.98
N ARG A 11 -34.68 28.14 -12.91
CA ARG A 11 -35.47 27.95 -11.68
C ARG A 11 -35.50 26.50 -11.20
N ARG A 12 -35.33 25.53 -12.10
CA ARG A 12 -35.28 24.09 -11.81
C ARG A 12 -33.85 23.54 -11.74
N ALA A 13 -32.87 24.37 -11.37
CA ALA A 13 -31.46 23.95 -11.26
C ALA A 13 -31.24 22.68 -10.40
N GLN A 14 -32.01 22.52 -9.32
CA GLN A 14 -32.03 21.31 -8.47
C GLN A 14 -32.37 20.00 -9.21
N ASP A 15 -32.95 20.10 -10.42
CA ASP A 15 -33.31 18.97 -11.27
C ASP A 15 -32.21 18.60 -12.29
N TYR A 16 -31.07 19.30 -12.28
CA TYR A 16 -29.98 19.11 -13.24
C TYR A 16 -29.47 17.65 -13.31
N PRO A 17 -29.26 17.09 -14.52
CA PRO A 17 -29.39 17.74 -15.83
C PRO A 17 -30.79 17.73 -16.46
N ALA A 18 -31.82 17.19 -15.79
CA ALA A 18 -33.17 17.02 -16.34
C ALA A 18 -33.99 18.33 -16.49
N ASN A 19 -33.39 19.47 -16.16
CA ASN A 19 -33.94 20.81 -16.41
C ASN A 19 -33.37 21.49 -17.66
N LEU A 20 -32.35 20.91 -18.32
CA LEU A 20 -31.73 21.48 -19.51
C LEU A 20 -32.76 21.68 -20.63
N ILE A 21 -32.62 22.78 -21.35
CA ILE A 21 -33.47 23.18 -22.48
C ILE A 21 -33.25 22.23 -23.65
N ASP A 22 -31.99 21.91 -23.91
CA ASP A 22 -31.55 21.00 -24.96
C ASP A 22 -30.26 20.28 -24.50
N ALA A 23 -30.46 19.10 -23.92
CA ALA A 23 -29.42 18.20 -23.44
C ALA A 23 -28.69 17.43 -24.56
N GLY A 24 -28.86 17.81 -25.84
CA GLY A 24 -28.21 17.17 -26.98
C GLY A 24 -28.55 15.67 -27.07
N PRO A 25 -27.58 14.76 -27.29
CA PRO A 25 -27.84 13.33 -27.52
C PRO A 25 -28.24 12.55 -26.24
N PHE A 26 -28.33 13.19 -25.08
CA PHE A 26 -28.55 12.51 -23.80
C PHE A 26 -30.04 12.28 -23.54
N TYR A 27 -30.51 11.04 -23.74
CA TYR A 27 -31.87 10.61 -23.43
C TYR A 27 -32.24 10.80 -21.94
N PRO A 28 -33.54 10.99 -21.59
CA PRO A 28 -33.97 11.25 -20.21
C PRO A 28 -33.55 10.19 -19.17
N SER A 29 -33.38 8.93 -19.58
CA SER A 29 -32.85 7.85 -18.73
C SER A 29 -31.41 8.13 -18.28
N VAL A 30 -30.55 8.54 -19.22
CA VAL A 30 -29.14 8.87 -18.95
C VAL A 30 -29.03 10.16 -18.14
N GLN A 31 -29.89 11.15 -18.41
CA GLN A 31 -29.99 12.36 -17.58
C GLN A 31 -30.35 12.03 -16.12
N GLN A 32 -31.27 11.07 -15.91
CA GLN A 32 -31.68 10.62 -14.59
C GLN A 32 -30.58 9.81 -13.87
N GLU A 33 -29.81 8.99 -14.59
CA GLU A 33 -28.62 8.31 -14.05
C GLU A 33 -27.54 9.30 -13.60
N TYR A 34 -27.27 10.33 -14.41
CA TYR A 34 -26.38 11.43 -14.04
C TYR A 34 -26.88 12.17 -12.79
N ARG A 35 -28.19 12.48 -12.71
CA ARG A 35 -28.80 13.12 -11.53
C ARG A 35 -28.63 12.26 -10.27
N GLN A 36 -28.89 10.96 -10.35
CA GLN A 36 -28.73 10.04 -9.23
C GLN A 36 -27.26 9.89 -8.79
N THR A 37 -26.33 9.84 -9.74
CA THR A 37 -24.90 9.74 -9.45
C THR A 37 -24.36 11.02 -8.84
N LEU A 38 -24.82 12.19 -9.32
CA LEU A 38 -24.51 13.49 -8.73
C LEU A 38 -25.03 13.58 -7.28
N ALA A 39 -26.28 13.22 -7.02
CA ALA A 39 -26.84 13.20 -5.67
C ALA A 39 -26.09 12.22 -4.73
N ARG A 40 -25.58 11.10 -5.26
CA ARG A 40 -24.78 10.12 -4.50
C ARG A 40 -23.36 10.61 -4.18
N ARG A 41 -22.67 11.27 -5.11
CA ARG A 41 -21.32 11.83 -4.88
C ARG A 41 -21.36 13.20 -4.16
N ALA A 42 -22.46 13.95 -4.23
CA ALA A 42 -22.56 15.34 -3.74
C ALA A 42 -22.06 15.60 -2.30
N PRO A 43 -22.37 14.77 -1.27
CA PRO A 43 -21.89 15.00 0.09
C PRO A 43 -20.37 14.97 0.26
N LYS A 44 -19.65 14.37 -0.70
CA LYS A 44 -18.19 14.33 -0.77
C LYS A 44 -17.60 15.25 -1.83
N LEU A 45 -18.40 15.67 -2.81
CA LEU A 45 -17.95 16.52 -3.92
C LEU A 45 -18.04 18.01 -3.59
N PHE A 46 -19.06 18.43 -2.81
CA PHE A 46 -19.37 19.83 -2.56
C PHE A 46 -19.24 20.19 -1.08
N CYS A 47 -18.89 21.45 -0.81
CA CYS A 47 -18.92 21.99 0.55
C CYS A 47 -20.31 22.56 0.91
N PRO A 48 -20.67 22.68 2.19
CA PRO A 48 -21.84 23.45 2.60
C PRO A 48 -21.69 24.93 2.23
N GLU A 49 -22.81 25.60 1.91
CA GLU A 49 -22.82 26.97 1.36
C GLU A 49 -22.08 28.01 2.22
N ASN A 50 -22.06 27.85 3.55
CA ASN A 50 -21.30 28.73 4.44
C ASN A 50 -19.76 28.66 4.27
N ARG A 51 -19.24 27.69 3.51
CA ARG A 51 -17.84 27.58 3.08
C ARG A 51 -17.66 27.77 1.57
N ALA A 52 -18.72 28.03 0.81
CA ALA A 52 -18.65 28.22 -0.63
C ALA A 52 -18.09 29.60 -1.00
N ALA A 53 -17.21 29.61 -2.01
CA ALA A 53 -16.64 30.82 -2.59
C ALA A 53 -16.34 30.57 -4.07
N VAL A 54 -17.14 31.17 -4.96
CA VAL A 54 -16.97 31.13 -6.41
C VAL A 54 -16.54 32.51 -6.88
N GLU A 55 -15.44 32.62 -7.62
CA GLU A 55 -15.04 33.89 -8.22
C GLU A 55 -15.56 33.99 -9.66
N LEU A 56 -16.30 35.07 -9.94
CA LEU A 56 -16.70 35.49 -11.27
C LEU A 56 -15.73 36.58 -11.74
N PHE A 57 -15.08 36.36 -12.88
CA PHE A 57 -14.16 37.32 -13.49
C PHE A 57 -14.57 37.56 -14.94
N TYR A 58 -14.89 38.80 -15.30
CA TYR A 58 -15.51 39.10 -16.60
C TYR A 58 -15.11 40.47 -17.13
N TYR A 59 -15.25 40.63 -18.45
CA TYR A 59 -15.10 41.93 -19.11
C TYR A 59 -16.37 42.77 -18.93
N GLU A 60 -16.21 44.01 -18.46
CA GLU A 60 -17.32 44.96 -18.25
C GLU A 60 -17.32 46.06 -19.32
N ASP A 61 -18.29 45.99 -20.23
CA ASP A 61 -18.39 46.83 -21.42
C ASP A 61 -18.47 48.33 -21.10
N LEU A 62 -19.08 48.68 -19.97
CA LEU A 62 -19.27 50.07 -19.52
C LEU A 62 -17.96 50.73 -19.07
N CYS A 63 -17.01 49.94 -18.58
CA CYS A 63 -15.73 50.43 -18.05
C CYS A 63 -14.55 50.14 -19.01
N GLY A 64 -14.73 49.20 -19.96
CA GLY A 64 -13.65 48.75 -20.84
C GLY A 64 -12.57 47.93 -20.13
N THR A 65 -12.91 47.35 -18.97
CA THR A 65 -11.97 46.69 -18.04
C THR A 65 -12.51 45.36 -17.55
N PHE A 66 -11.64 44.50 -17.03
CA PHE A 66 -12.06 43.31 -16.30
C PHE A 66 -12.44 43.65 -14.85
N GLU A 67 -13.56 43.08 -14.38
CA GLU A 67 -13.96 43.07 -12.97
C GLU A 67 -13.83 41.66 -12.38
N SER A 68 -13.69 41.58 -11.05
CA SER A 68 -13.83 40.35 -10.26
C SER A 68 -14.88 40.54 -9.17
N LYS A 69 -15.77 39.56 -9.00
CA LYS A 69 -16.78 39.51 -7.94
C LYS A 69 -16.86 38.09 -7.38
N THR A 70 -16.68 37.94 -6.07
CA THR A 70 -16.88 36.64 -5.40
C THR A 70 -18.36 36.49 -4.98
N SER A 71 -18.94 35.33 -5.26
CA SER A 71 -20.20 34.90 -4.65
C SER A 71 -19.95 33.86 -3.55
N ARG A 72 -20.78 33.93 -2.49
CA ARG A 72 -20.79 32.99 -1.35
C ARG A 72 -22.18 32.40 -1.09
N SER A 73 -23.15 32.63 -1.97
CA SER A 73 -24.47 32.01 -1.88
C SER A 73 -25.14 31.90 -3.25
N VAL A 74 -26.11 30.99 -3.39
CA VAL A 74 -26.87 30.84 -4.64
C VAL A 74 -27.61 32.14 -5.00
N ASP A 75 -28.13 32.87 -4.00
CA ASP A 75 -28.89 34.11 -4.25
C ASP A 75 -28.01 35.31 -4.63
N LEU A 76 -26.80 35.42 -4.08
CA LEU A 76 -25.81 36.39 -4.57
C LEU A 76 -25.30 36.00 -5.96
N LEU A 77 -25.10 34.70 -6.21
CA LEU A 77 -24.64 34.19 -7.51
C LEU A 77 -25.69 34.44 -8.61
N ARG A 78 -26.97 34.25 -8.29
CA ARG A 78 -28.11 34.69 -9.11
C ARG A 78 -27.97 36.17 -9.43
N GLN A 79 -27.96 37.04 -8.41
CA GLN A 79 -27.87 38.50 -8.60
C GLN A 79 -26.65 38.99 -9.39
N GLN A 80 -25.54 38.23 -9.41
CA GLN A 80 -24.30 38.62 -10.09
C GLN A 80 -24.20 38.21 -11.56
N LEU A 81 -24.90 37.16 -12.02
CA LEU A 81 -24.96 36.84 -13.46
C LEU A 81 -26.12 37.59 -14.15
N PRO A 82 -25.92 38.08 -15.38
CA PRO A 82 -26.98 38.72 -16.16
C PRO A 82 -28.12 37.75 -16.50
N GLY A 83 -29.34 38.26 -16.74
CA GLY A 83 -30.47 37.43 -17.20
C GLY A 83 -31.06 36.46 -16.16
N SER A 84 -30.70 36.59 -14.89
CA SER A 84 -31.04 35.66 -13.80
C SER A 84 -32.24 36.09 -12.95
N THR A 85 -32.39 37.40 -12.73
CA THR A 85 -33.31 38.02 -11.77
C THR A 85 -34.57 38.57 -12.42
N GLY A 86 -34.86 38.18 -13.66
CA GLY A 86 -35.98 38.69 -14.45
C GLY A 86 -35.73 40.07 -15.09
N HIS A 87 -34.67 40.77 -14.70
CA HIS A 87 -34.16 41.91 -15.46
C HIS A 87 -33.41 41.41 -16.69
N VAL A 88 -33.80 41.90 -17.87
CA VAL A 88 -33.12 41.58 -19.13
C VAL A 88 -31.79 42.32 -19.17
N GLN A 89 -30.71 41.57 -18.99
CA GLN A 89 -29.34 42.01 -19.17
C GLN A 89 -28.64 41.00 -20.09
N LYS A 90 -27.88 41.49 -21.05
CA LYS A 90 -27.08 40.65 -21.96
C LYS A 90 -25.99 39.90 -21.20
N ASP A 91 -25.62 38.72 -21.69
CA ASP A 91 -24.43 38.01 -21.23
C ASP A 91 -23.17 38.88 -21.40
N LYS A 92 -22.18 38.66 -20.53
CA LYS A 92 -20.87 39.31 -20.65
C LYS A 92 -20.09 38.72 -21.84
N GLN A 93 -19.38 39.57 -22.57
CA GLN A 93 -18.58 39.17 -23.74
C GLN A 93 -17.52 38.11 -23.41
N CYS A 94 -16.95 38.17 -22.21
CA CYS A 94 -16.08 37.13 -21.66
C CYS A 94 -16.33 36.99 -20.15
N LEU A 95 -16.54 35.76 -19.69
CA LEU A 95 -16.85 35.43 -18.30
C LEU A 95 -16.18 34.11 -17.88
N PHE A 96 -15.41 34.16 -16.81
CA PHE A 96 -14.81 33.02 -16.12
C PHE A 96 -15.48 32.77 -14.78
N VAL A 97 -15.76 31.50 -14.51
CA VAL A 97 -16.23 30.99 -13.22
C VAL A 97 -15.14 30.11 -12.62
N PHE A 98 -14.45 30.61 -11.60
CA PHE A 98 -13.39 29.88 -10.91
C PHE A 98 -13.94 29.15 -9.69
N VAL A 99 -13.73 27.82 -9.66
CA VAL A 99 -14.15 26.94 -8.56
C VAL A 99 -12.90 26.33 -7.92
N GLY A 100 -12.58 26.77 -6.71
CA GLY A 100 -11.40 26.29 -5.96
C GLY A 100 -11.61 24.96 -5.24
N ALA A 101 -10.52 24.33 -4.83
CA ALA A 101 -10.45 23.22 -3.87
C ALA A 101 -9.03 23.13 -3.32
N ARG A 102 -8.82 22.59 -2.10
CA ARG A 102 -7.48 22.48 -1.49
C ARG A 102 -6.52 21.59 -2.30
N ASN A 103 -7.06 20.50 -2.86
CA ASN A 103 -6.41 19.56 -3.76
C ASN A 103 -7.51 18.71 -4.46
N SER A 104 -7.16 17.71 -5.29
CA SER A 104 -8.17 16.87 -5.97
C SER A 104 -9.01 15.99 -5.04
N ARG A 105 -8.46 15.62 -3.87
CA ARG A 105 -9.07 14.71 -2.89
C ARG A 105 -9.81 15.44 -1.76
N ASP A 106 -10.16 16.70 -1.98
CA ASP A 106 -10.91 17.56 -1.05
C ASP A 106 -12.21 18.01 -1.71
N VAL A 107 -13.16 18.53 -0.93
CA VAL A 107 -14.41 19.09 -1.47
C VAL A 107 -14.12 20.30 -2.36
N LEU A 108 -14.92 20.46 -3.42
CA LEU A 108 -14.97 21.71 -4.17
C LEU A 108 -15.55 22.81 -3.26
N TYR A 109 -14.97 24.01 -3.32
CA TYR A 109 -15.37 25.17 -2.51
C TYR A 109 -16.62 25.88 -3.07
N ILE A 110 -17.63 25.08 -3.39
CA ILE A 110 -18.93 25.47 -3.95
C ILE A 110 -20.00 24.55 -3.34
N SER A 111 -21.23 25.04 -3.19
CA SER A 111 -22.37 24.19 -2.80
C SER A 111 -22.94 23.45 -4.01
N GLN A 112 -23.68 22.36 -3.75
CA GLN A 112 -24.39 21.64 -4.80
C GLN A 112 -25.32 22.57 -5.58
N ASP A 113 -26.07 23.44 -4.90
CA ASP A 113 -27.05 24.33 -5.51
C ASP A 113 -26.40 25.48 -6.32
N MET A 114 -25.23 25.97 -5.89
CA MET A 114 -24.45 26.92 -6.70
C MET A 114 -23.93 26.23 -7.97
N MET A 115 -23.41 25.00 -7.86
CA MET A 115 -22.89 24.25 -9.01
C MET A 115 -24.01 23.90 -10.01
N THR A 116 -25.09 23.25 -9.58
CA THR A 116 -26.20 22.87 -10.48
C THR A 116 -26.84 24.08 -11.13
N TRP A 117 -26.90 25.22 -10.44
CA TRP A 117 -27.39 26.47 -11.01
C TRP A 117 -26.43 27.07 -12.05
N ILE A 118 -25.10 27.04 -11.84
CA ILE A 118 -24.11 27.41 -12.86
C ILE A 118 -24.24 26.53 -14.10
N LEU A 119 -24.28 25.20 -13.94
CA LEU A 119 -24.39 24.26 -15.05
C LEU A 119 -25.71 24.45 -15.83
N SER A 120 -26.78 24.83 -15.13
CA SER A 120 -28.05 25.20 -15.75
C SER A 120 -27.97 26.54 -16.50
N PHE A 121 -27.32 27.56 -15.95
CA PHE A 121 -27.22 28.89 -16.55
C PHE A 121 -26.46 28.87 -17.90
N PHE A 122 -25.35 28.13 -17.97
CA PHE A 122 -24.57 27.95 -19.20
C PHE A 122 -25.07 26.79 -20.09
N GLN A 123 -26.16 26.11 -19.70
CA GLN A 123 -26.72 24.94 -20.40
C GLN A 123 -25.66 23.88 -20.70
N VAL A 124 -24.82 23.57 -19.71
CA VAL A 124 -23.72 22.61 -19.80
C VAL A 124 -24.27 21.20 -19.96
N LEU A 125 -23.68 20.40 -20.86
CA LEU A 125 -24.12 19.02 -21.08
C LEU A 125 -23.85 18.09 -19.88
N PRO A 126 -24.67 17.02 -19.70
CA PRO A 126 -24.51 16.04 -18.61
C PRO A 126 -23.10 15.46 -18.48
N ILE A 127 -22.43 15.24 -19.62
CA ILE A 127 -21.09 14.64 -19.72
C ILE A 127 -20.00 15.42 -18.97
N PHE A 128 -20.22 16.70 -18.65
CA PHE A 128 -19.29 17.47 -17.81
C PHE A 128 -19.19 16.91 -16.38
N LEU A 129 -20.23 16.20 -15.90
CA LEU A 129 -20.22 15.60 -14.58
C LEU A 129 -19.12 14.53 -14.42
N GLU A 130 -18.73 13.82 -15.48
CA GLU A 130 -17.61 12.87 -15.42
C GLU A 130 -16.31 13.55 -14.96
N PHE A 131 -16.06 14.76 -15.45
CA PHE A 131 -14.90 15.56 -15.09
C PHE A 131 -15.00 16.10 -13.65
N LEU A 132 -16.20 16.42 -13.17
CA LEU A 132 -16.42 16.79 -11.77
C LEU A 132 -16.28 15.60 -10.83
N PHE A 133 -16.67 14.38 -11.27
CA PHE A 133 -16.62 13.17 -10.46
C PHE A 133 -15.19 12.70 -10.14
N ALA A 134 -14.18 13.18 -10.87
CA ALA A 134 -12.75 13.02 -10.55
C ALA A 134 -12.26 13.91 -9.37
N PHE A 135 -13.16 14.59 -8.66
CA PHE A 135 -12.88 15.39 -7.46
C PHE A 135 -13.70 14.93 -6.24
N GLY A 136 -13.45 15.55 -5.09
CA GLY A 136 -14.15 15.32 -3.83
C GLY A 136 -13.32 14.60 -2.78
N GLU A 137 -13.88 14.41 -1.59
CA GLU A 137 -13.24 13.74 -0.46
C GLU A 137 -12.91 12.27 -0.78
N GLN A 138 -11.61 11.97 -0.92
CA GLN A 138 -11.11 10.63 -1.24
C GLN A 138 -9.86 10.29 -0.41
N LEU A 139 -9.80 9.09 0.16
CA LEU A 139 -8.64 8.62 0.92
C LEU A 139 -7.43 8.35 0.00
N TYR A 140 -7.67 7.54 -1.02
CA TYR A 140 -6.74 7.25 -2.13
C TYR A 140 -7.16 8.03 -3.38
N ALA A 141 -6.25 8.27 -4.32
CA ALA A 141 -6.57 8.99 -5.55
C ALA A 141 -7.32 8.07 -6.55
N VAL A 142 -8.64 7.99 -6.42
CA VAL A 142 -9.52 7.29 -7.36
C VAL A 142 -9.75 8.18 -8.59
N ASP A 143 -9.97 7.57 -9.75
CA ASP A 143 -10.12 8.26 -11.03
C ASP A 143 -8.90 9.15 -11.41
N SER A 144 -7.74 8.96 -10.77
CA SER A 144 -6.49 9.72 -10.99
C SER A 144 -5.97 9.64 -12.43
N GLN A 145 -6.24 8.52 -13.11
CA GLN A 145 -5.89 8.25 -14.49
C GLN A 145 -6.94 8.77 -15.49
N PHE A 146 -8.15 9.15 -15.03
CA PHE A 146 -9.19 9.67 -15.91
C PHE A 146 -8.75 10.99 -16.52
N SER A 147 -8.58 11.02 -17.84
CA SER A 147 -8.53 12.27 -18.59
C SER A 147 -9.28 12.13 -19.91
N GLY A 148 -9.75 13.25 -20.44
CA GLY A 148 -10.49 13.24 -21.68
C GLY A 148 -10.77 14.62 -22.25
N PHE A 149 -11.40 14.59 -23.42
CA PHE A 149 -11.93 15.73 -24.14
C PHE A 149 -13.34 15.36 -24.62
N ARG A 150 -14.26 16.32 -24.61
CA ARG A 150 -15.61 16.21 -25.16
C ARG A 150 -15.93 17.51 -25.90
N GLU A 151 -16.68 17.38 -26.99
CA GLU A 151 -17.14 18.46 -27.84
C GLU A 151 -18.65 18.34 -28.05
N ASP A 152 -19.31 19.49 -28.15
CA ASP A 152 -20.67 19.67 -28.64
C ASP A 152 -20.67 20.89 -29.58
N ARG A 153 -21.33 20.79 -30.72
CA ARG A 153 -21.08 21.67 -31.89
C ARG A 153 -22.37 22.01 -32.61
N ARG A 154 -23.05 23.06 -32.16
CA ARG A 154 -24.41 23.43 -32.61
C ARG A 154 -24.36 24.49 -33.71
N LEU A 155 -23.50 24.23 -34.69
CA LEU A 155 -23.20 25.13 -35.82
C LEU A 155 -24.01 24.75 -37.07
N GLU A 156 -24.15 23.44 -37.33
CA GLU A 156 -24.91 22.88 -38.45
C GLU A 156 -26.38 23.33 -38.42
N LEU A 157 -26.92 23.71 -39.59
CA LEU A 157 -28.30 24.17 -39.71
C LEU A 157 -29.29 23.06 -39.28
N GLY A 158 -30.09 23.34 -38.25
CA GLY A 158 -31.03 22.37 -37.65
C GLY A 158 -30.50 21.64 -36.40
N LEU A 159 -29.20 21.73 -36.09
CA LEU A 159 -28.64 21.33 -34.78
C LEU A 159 -28.41 22.53 -33.85
N GLN A 160 -28.68 23.74 -34.34
CA GLN A 160 -28.53 25.00 -33.63
C GLN A 160 -29.56 25.11 -32.48
N ARG A 161 -29.15 25.67 -31.35
CA ARG A 161 -30.10 26.04 -30.29
C ARG A 161 -31.02 27.15 -30.78
N ASN A 162 -32.18 27.26 -30.16
CA ASN A 162 -33.03 28.42 -30.38
C ASN A 162 -32.33 29.68 -29.83
N PRO A 163 -32.26 30.79 -30.58
CA PRO A 163 -31.69 32.03 -30.10
C PRO A 163 -32.46 32.59 -28.90
N ILE A 164 -31.75 33.32 -28.04
CA ILE A 164 -32.32 34.12 -26.94
C ILE A 164 -31.77 35.55 -27.08
N PRO A 165 -32.37 36.38 -27.96
CA PRO A 165 -31.86 37.73 -28.26
C PRO A 165 -31.77 38.64 -27.03
N GLU A 166 -32.62 38.41 -26.03
CA GLU A 166 -32.65 39.16 -24.77
C GLU A 166 -31.35 39.00 -23.95
N LEU A 167 -30.67 37.86 -24.10
CA LEU A 167 -29.38 37.58 -23.45
C LEU A 167 -28.19 37.73 -24.42
N ASP A 168 -28.47 38.06 -25.69
CA ASP A 168 -27.51 38.04 -26.80
C ASP A 168 -26.86 36.66 -27.07
N ARG A 169 -27.69 35.60 -26.99
CA ARG A 169 -27.30 34.22 -27.38
C ARG A 169 -27.85 33.92 -28.77
N SER A 170 -26.99 33.67 -29.76
CA SER A 170 -27.41 33.34 -31.14
C SER A 170 -27.94 31.91 -31.28
N GLY A 171 -27.55 31.02 -30.36
CA GLY A 171 -27.83 29.58 -30.44
C GLY A 171 -26.88 28.80 -31.36
N GLN A 172 -25.96 29.50 -32.04
CA GLN A 172 -24.83 28.90 -32.76
C GLN A 172 -23.59 28.93 -31.86
N ASP A 173 -23.53 28.01 -30.90
CA ASP A 173 -22.37 27.82 -30.02
C ASP A 173 -21.67 26.48 -30.22
N PHE A 174 -20.39 26.43 -29.87
CA PHE A 174 -19.72 25.18 -29.52
C PHE A 174 -19.44 25.16 -28.02
N GLN A 175 -19.46 23.97 -27.43
CA GLN A 175 -19.04 23.71 -26.07
C GLN A 175 -17.95 22.63 -26.08
N ILE A 176 -16.87 22.87 -25.36
CA ILE A 176 -15.83 21.86 -25.12
C ILE A 176 -15.58 21.72 -23.63
N CYS A 177 -15.32 20.50 -23.19
CA CYS A 177 -14.79 20.26 -21.85
C CYS A 177 -13.70 19.20 -21.84
N TYR A 178 -12.69 19.45 -21.01
CA TYR A 178 -11.50 18.61 -20.90
C TYR A 178 -10.85 18.76 -19.53
N ASN A 179 -9.91 17.86 -19.23
CA ASN A 179 -8.97 18.04 -18.14
C ASN A 179 -7.54 17.84 -18.64
N LEU A 180 -6.64 18.67 -18.11
CA LEU A 180 -5.20 18.49 -18.26
C LEU A 180 -4.57 18.40 -16.87
N LYS A 181 -3.39 17.78 -16.82
CA LYS A 181 -2.64 17.54 -15.60
C LYS A 181 -1.24 18.15 -15.69
N SER A 182 -0.60 18.27 -14.53
CA SER A 182 0.76 18.81 -14.39
C SER A 182 1.33 18.38 -13.04
N PHE A 183 2.63 18.54 -12.83
CA PHE A 183 3.27 18.31 -11.53
C PHE A 183 3.65 19.63 -10.87
N GLU A 184 3.23 19.83 -9.62
CA GLU A 184 3.63 20.98 -8.81
C GLU A 184 4.55 20.54 -7.67
N ARG A 185 5.61 21.31 -7.46
CA ARG A 185 6.58 21.12 -6.38
C ARG A 185 5.99 21.54 -5.03
N LYS A 186 6.35 20.80 -3.98
CA LYS A 186 6.05 21.06 -2.57
C LYS A 186 7.21 20.58 -1.70
N ASP A 187 8.09 21.50 -1.32
CA ASP A 187 9.31 21.21 -0.55
C ASP A 187 9.05 20.70 0.89
N GLU A 188 7.79 20.71 1.35
CA GLU A 188 7.33 20.12 2.63
C GLU A 188 7.27 18.58 2.62
N LEU A 189 7.50 17.91 1.48
CA LEU A 189 7.29 16.47 1.29
C LEU A 189 8.57 15.74 0.89
N GLN A 190 8.78 14.53 1.45
CA GLN A 190 9.87 13.61 1.07
C GLN A 190 9.88 13.30 -0.43
N TRP A 191 8.69 13.16 -1.03
CA TRP A 191 8.52 13.23 -2.48
C TRP A 191 7.90 14.59 -2.83
N PRO A 192 8.68 15.55 -3.36
CA PRO A 192 8.22 16.93 -3.50
C PRO A 192 7.22 17.13 -4.66
N TRP A 193 7.02 16.14 -5.54
CA TRP A 193 6.18 16.29 -6.73
C TRP A 193 4.77 15.79 -6.50
N SER A 194 3.80 16.67 -6.77
CA SER A 194 2.40 16.43 -6.46
C SER A 194 1.54 16.66 -7.70
N ASN A 195 0.90 15.59 -8.17
CA ASN A 195 0.02 15.59 -9.35
C ASN A 195 -1.11 16.64 -9.17
N ARG A 196 -1.34 17.41 -10.23
CA ARG A 196 -2.40 18.41 -10.37
C ARG A 196 -3.26 18.08 -11.58
N GLN A 197 -4.49 18.55 -11.49
CA GLN A 197 -5.53 18.42 -12.50
C GLN A 197 -6.32 19.70 -12.43
N VAL A 198 -6.62 20.29 -13.59
CA VAL A 198 -7.66 21.30 -13.75
C VAL A 198 -8.66 20.79 -14.78
N VAL A 199 -9.94 21.03 -14.50
CA VAL A 199 -11.05 20.73 -15.41
C VAL A 199 -11.53 22.04 -16.02
N ILE A 200 -11.65 22.06 -17.33
CA ILE A 200 -12.10 23.21 -18.12
C ILE A 200 -13.42 22.85 -18.78
N PHE A 201 -14.40 23.74 -18.65
CA PHE A 201 -15.47 23.92 -19.63
C PHE A 201 -15.26 25.27 -20.32
N HIS A 202 -15.45 25.30 -21.64
CA HIS A 202 -15.50 26.52 -22.42
C HIS A 202 -16.66 26.43 -23.43
N SER A 203 -17.42 27.51 -23.58
CA SER A 203 -18.36 27.68 -24.68
C SER A 203 -18.15 29.02 -25.40
N PHE A 204 -18.32 29.01 -26.72
CA PHE A 204 -18.15 30.19 -27.56
C PHE A 204 -19.30 30.30 -28.57
N ASP A 205 -20.03 31.42 -28.53
CA ASP A 205 -21.03 31.80 -29.53
C ASP A 205 -20.33 32.32 -30.79
N VAL A 206 -20.49 31.67 -31.95
CA VAL A 206 -19.72 32.05 -33.15
C VAL A 206 -20.26 33.29 -33.88
N GLN A 207 -21.46 33.77 -33.56
CA GLN A 207 -22.01 35.01 -34.12
C GLN A 207 -21.68 36.21 -33.25
N ASN A 208 -21.89 36.11 -31.94
CA ASN A 208 -21.72 37.23 -31.02
C ASN A 208 -20.31 37.25 -30.38
N GLY A 209 -19.60 36.12 -30.44
CA GLY A 209 -18.26 35.96 -29.87
C GLY A 209 -18.23 35.93 -28.34
N HIS A 210 -19.34 35.56 -27.70
CA HIS A 210 -19.46 35.46 -26.25
C HIS A 210 -18.72 34.22 -25.74
N ALA A 211 -17.72 34.42 -24.87
CA ALA A 211 -16.85 33.39 -24.36
C ALA A 211 -17.12 33.11 -22.87
N SER A 212 -17.73 31.97 -22.55
CA SER A 212 -17.96 31.52 -21.18
C SER A 212 -16.99 30.40 -20.79
N TRP A 213 -16.58 30.39 -19.52
CA TRP A 213 -15.59 29.44 -18.98
C TRP A 213 -15.98 29.00 -17.57
N ILE A 214 -15.80 27.71 -17.27
CA ILE A 214 -15.80 27.19 -15.89
C ILE A 214 -14.47 26.46 -15.67
N VAL A 215 -13.71 26.90 -14.67
CA VAL A 215 -12.37 26.40 -14.37
C VAL A 215 -12.41 25.78 -12.97
N VAL A 216 -12.42 24.46 -12.90
CA VAL A 216 -12.63 23.69 -11.67
C VAL A 216 -11.32 23.11 -11.16
N LYS A 217 -11.12 23.26 -9.85
CA LYS A 217 -9.82 23.16 -9.16
C LYS A 217 -8.82 24.18 -9.72
N ALA A 218 -9.30 25.39 -9.99
CA ALA A 218 -8.43 26.54 -10.21
C ALA A 218 -7.65 26.81 -8.91
N ASN A 219 -6.37 26.43 -8.88
CA ASN A 219 -5.44 26.96 -7.90
C ASN A 219 -5.10 28.42 -8.27
N ASP A 220 -4.44 29.13 -7.35
CA ASP A 220 -4.08 30.52 -7.56
C ASP A 220 -3.26 30.71 -8.85
N ILE A 221 -2.40 29.75 -9.19
CA ILE A 221 -1.56 29.74 -10.41
C ILE A 221 -2.39 29.84 -11.70
N ILE A 222 -3.26 28.87 -12.00
CA ILE A 222 -4.04 28.91 -13.25
C ILE A 222 -5.05 30.05 -13.24
N ARG A 223 -5.68 30.30 -12.09
CA ARG A 223 -6.65 31.38 -11.92
C ARG A 223 -6.05 32.73 -12.27
N ASP A 224 -4.91 33.06 -11.68
CA ASP A 224 -4.34 34.39 -11.80
C ASP A 224 -3.56 34.56 -13.10
N ARG A 225 -3.01 33.49 -13.71
CA ARG A 225 -2.52 33.52 -15.10
C ARG A 225 -3.64 33.78 -16.12
N LEU A 226 -4.83 33.20 -15.93
CA LEU A 226 -5.98 33.47 -16.82
C LEU A 226 -6.49 34.91 -16.67
N LYS A 227 -6.40 35.51 -15.48
CA LYS A 227 -6.62 36.95 -15.27
C LYS A 227 -5.52 37.79 -15.92
N GLU A 228 -4.26 37.43 -15.71
CA GLU A 228 -3.07 38.13 -16.22
C GLU A 228 -3.06 38.17 -17.74
N VAL A 229 -3.26 37.04 -18.43
CA VAL A 229 -3.31 37.01 -19.90
C VAL A 229 -4.46 37.86 -20.44
N SER A 230 -5.64 37.80 -19.80
CA SER A 230 -6.82 38.56 -20.20
C SER A 230 -6.60 40.07 -20.05
N ALA A 231 -6.05 40.51 -18.91
CA ALA A 231 -5.71 41.91 -18.65
C ALA A 231 -4.55 42.40 -19.54
N THR A 232 -3.54 41.57 -19.77
CA THR A 232 -2.36 41.88 -20.60
C THR A 232 -2.71 42.03 -22.07
N LEU A 233 -3.59 41.17 -22.59
CA LEU A 233 -4.08 41.28 -23.97
C LEU A 233 -4.94 42.53 -24.14
N LEU A 234 -5.85 42.80 -23.21
CA LEU A 234 -6.67 44.01 -23.22
C LEU A 234 -5.81 45.29 -23.13
N ALA A 235 -4.77 45.31 -22.29
CA ALA A 235 -3.85 46.45 -22.18
C ALA A 235 -2.99 46.67 -23.44
N LYS A 236 -2.64 45.59 -24.17
CA LYS A 236 -1.90 45.65 -25.45
C LYS A 236 -2.79 45.98 -26.65
N ALA A 237 -4.05 45.58 -26.60
CA ALA A 237 -5.07 45.81 -27.62
C ALA A 237 -6.42 46.15 -26.96
N PRO A 238 -6.68 47.44 -26.66
CA PRO A 238 -7.92 47.88 -26.02
C PRO A 238 -9.20 47.49 -26.79
N ASP A 239 -9.08 47.26 -28.09
CA ASP A 239 -10.16 46.82 -28.96
C ASP A 239 -10.29 45.28 -29.07
N THR A 240 -9.72 44.51 -28.14
CA THR A 240 -9.83 43.03 -28.09
C THR A 240 -11.28 42.54 -28.13
N TYR A 241 -12.20 43.29 -27.52
CA TYR A 241 -13.64 42.96 -27.51
C TYR A 241 -14.47 43.65 -28.61
N SER A 242 -13.83 44.34 -29.56
CA SER A 242 -14.52 45.02 -30.66
C SER A 242 -15.04 44.09 -31.77
N SER A 243 -14.42 42.92 -31.96
CA SER A 243 -14.76 42.01 -33.07
C SER A 243 -14.63 40.53 -32.71
N ILE A 244 -15.49 39.71 -33.31
CA ILE A 244 -15.59 38.25 -33.06
C ILE A 244 -14.23 37.57 -33.26
N ALA A 245 -13.47 37.98 -34.28
CA ALA A 245 -12.13 37.48 -34.58
C ALA A 245 -11.14 37.71 -33.42
N LYS A 246 -11.21 38.87 -32.75
CA LYS A 246 -10.36 39.19 -31.60
C LYS A 246 -10.81 38.46 -30.34
N LYS A 247 -12.13 38.37 -30.07
CA LYS A 247 -12.69 37.57 -28.97
C LYS A 247 -12.32 36.07 -29.08
N PHE A 248 -12.40 35.51 -30.29
CA PHE A 248 -11.99 34.13 -30.58
C PHE A 248 -10.48 33.94 -30.38
N THR A 249 -9.66 34.87 -30.87
CA THR A 249 -8.19 34.82 -30.69
C THR A 249 -7.79 34.94 -29.22
N ASN A 250 -8.48 35.78 -28.42
CA ASN A 250 -8.32 35.83 -26.98
C ASN A 250 -8.69 34.49 -26.31
N SER A 251 -9.73 33.81 -26.78
CA SER A 251 -10.13 32.50 -26.26
C SER A 251 -9.07 31.42 -26.53
N LEU A 252 -8.45 31.42 -27.72
CA LEU A 252 -7.30 30.55 -28.03
C LEU A 252 -6.04 30.91 -27.19
N ALA A 253 -5.85 32.18 -26.83
CA ALA A 253 -4.78 32.58 -25.91
C ALA A 253 -5.04 32.07 -24.48
N CYS A 254 -6.29 32.07 -24.02
CA CYS A 254 -6.67 31.47 -22.74
C CYS A 254 -6.44 29.94 -22.73
N HIS A 255 -6.76 29.25 -23.83
CA HIS A 255 -6.38 27.84 -23.98
C HIS A 255 -4.86 27.64 -24.02
N SER A 256 -4.10 28.55 -24.64
CA SER A 256 -2.61 28.46 -24.68
C SER A 256 -2.02 28.40 -23.27
N VAL A 257 -2.45 29.27 -22.35
CA VAL A 257 -2.00 29.27 -20.94
C VAL A 257 -2.25 27.94 -20.23
N ILE A 258 -3.36 27.27 -20.53
CA ILE A 258 -3.74 25.99 -19.90
C ILE A 258 -2.94 24.82 -20.53
N VAL A 259 -2.65 24.89 -21.83
CA VAL A 259 -1.78 23.94 -22.55
C VAL A 259 -0.32 24.09 -22.10
N GLU A 260 0.18 25.32 -21.95
CA GLU A 260 1.54 25.60 -21.48
C GLU A 260 1.75 25.09 -20.04
N TRP A 261 0.78 25.26 -19.15
CA TRP A 261 0.82 24.74 -17.77
C TRP A 261 0.92 23.21 -17.69
N CYS A 262 0.32 22.45 -18.62
CA CYS A 262 0.45 20.99 -18.61
C CYS A 262 1.87 20.52 -19.00
N GLY A 263 2.66 21.40 -19.61
CA GLY A 263 4.08 21.20 -19.92
C GLY A 263 5.07 21.57 -18.81
N GLU A 264 4.61 22.21 -17.73
CA GLU A 264 5.52 22.73 -16.72
C GLU A 264 6.10 21.64 -15.80
N ASN A 265 7.25 21.95 -15.22
CA ASN A 265 7.97 21.17 -14.20
C ASN A 265 8.42 19.74 -14.57
N TRP A 266 7.94 19.13 -15.66
CA TRP A 266 8.30 17.77 -16.08
C TRP A 266 9.81 17.52 -16.13
N ARG A 267 10.59 18.50 -16.61
CA ARG A 267 12.06 18.42 -16.59
C ARG A 267 12.61 18.18 -15.18
N TRP A 268 12.13 18.92 -14.19
CA TRP A 268 12.60 18.84 -12.81
C TRP A 268 12.07 17.58 -12.12
N CYS A 269 10.79 17.26 -12.28
CA CYS A 269 10.18 16.02 -11.78
C CYS A 269 10.95 14.79 -12.25
N ILE A 270 11.26 14.69 -13.55
CA ILE A 270 12.00 13.55 -14.12
C ILE A 270 13.46 13.53 -13.67
N ASN A 271 14.11 14.69 -13.47
CA ASN A 271 15.47 14.72 -12.93
C ASN A 271 15.52 14.16 -11.49
N ASP A 272 14.55 14.51 -10.64
CA ASP A 272 14.49 14.00 -9.26
C ASP A 272 14.22 12.48 -9.23
N ILE A 273 13.44 11.94 -10.19
CA ILE A 273 13.29 10.49 -10.42
C ILE A 273 14.64 9.86 -10.82
N GLU A 274 15.35 10.46 -11.78
CA GLU A 274 16.66 9.98 -12.24
C GLU A 274 17.68 9.97 -11.10
N GLU A 275 17.68 10.96 -10.20
CA GLU A 275 18.57 11.00 -9.03
C GLU A 275 18.25 9.90 -7.99
N GLN A 276 16.97 9.62 -7.74
CA GLN A 276 16.58 8.48 -6.88
C GLN A 276 17.01 7.14 -7.50
N LEU A 277 16.82 6.95 -8.81
CA LEU A 277 17.30 5.77 -9.52
C LEU A 277 18.84 5.64 -9.46
N HIS A 278 19.58 6.73 -9.66
CA HIS A 278 21.03 6.75 -9.51
C HIS A 278 21.48 6.45 -8.06
N THR A 279 20.64 6.72 -7.07
CA THR A 279 20.94 6.44 -5.66
C THR A 279 20.64 4.99 -5.29
N LEU A 280 19.55 4.40 -5.82
CA LEU A 280 19.30 2.95 -5.75
C LEU A 280 20.41 2.16 -6.48
N LYS A 281 20.71 2.48 -7.74
CA LYS A 281 21.76 1.81 -8.53
C LYS A 281 23.14 1.90 -7.87
N ARG A 282 23.47 3.01 -7.20
CA ARG A 282 24.75 3.13 -6.46
C ARG A 282 24.81 2.19 -5.27
N ARG A 283 23.75 2.08 -4.45
CA ARG A 283 23.74 1.19 -3.28
C ARG A 283 23.80 -0.28 -3.69
N ALA A 284 23.00 -0.69 -4.68
CA ALA A 284 23.02 -2.04 -5.26
C ALA A 284 24.40 -2.47 -5.83
N LEU A 285 25.22 -1.51 -6.28
CA LEU A 285 26.60 -1.75 -6.75
C LEU A 285 27.65 -1.73 -5.63
N VAL A 286 27.31 -1.21 -4.46
CA VAL A 286 28.16 -1.16 -3.26
C VAL A 286 27.95 -2.37 -2.35
N ASP A 287 26.75 -2.98 -2.31
CA ASP A 287 26.48 -4.28 -1.65
C ASP A 287 27.08 -5.47 -2.45
N LYS A 288 28.35 -5.34 -2.84
CA LYS A 288 29.17 -6.44 -3.36
C LYS A 288 29.17 -7.53 -2.31
N VAL A 289 28.51 -8.64 -2.62
CA VAL A 289 28.37 -9.78 -1.70
C VAL A 289 29.75 -10.21 -1.21
N ALA A 290 30.04 -9.91 0.05
CA ALA A 290 31.20 -10.45 0.73
C ALA A 290 31.06 -11.97 0.72
N PRO A 291 32.08 -12.74 0.29
CA PRO A 291 32.07 -14.18 0.49
C PRO A 291 31.88 -14.42 1.98
N VAL A 292 30.84 -15.18 2.36
CA VAL A 292 30.58 -15.54 3.77
C VAL A 292 31.89 -16.10 4.32
N ALA A 293 32.51 -15.37 5.24
CA ALA A 293 33.82 -15.70 5.74
C ALA A 293 33.73 -17.08 6.41
N ALA A 294 34.50 -18.04 5.92
CA ALA A 294 34.57 -19.34 6.58
C ALA A 294 35.15 -19.11 7.98
N PHE A 295 34.29 -19.19 9.00
CA PHE A 295 34.65 -18.94 10.39
C PHE A 295 35.87 -19.79 10.75
N ALA A 296 37.00 -19.11 11.01
CA ALA A 296 38.20 -19.77 11.48
C ALA A 296 37.89 -20.38 12.86
N GLY A 297 38.19 -21.68 13.02
CA GLY A 297 37.85 -22.41 14.24
C GLY A 297 38.44 -21.76 15.50
N PRO A 298 37.76 -21.87 16.66
CA PRO A 298 38.24 -21.25 17.90
C PRO A 298 39.66 -21.70 18.27
N THR A 299 40.57 -20.72 18.42
CA THR A 299 41.92 -20.99 18.91
C THR A 299 41.87 -21.40 20.37
N GLU A 300 42.44 -22.55 20.72
CA GLU A 300 42.46 -23.07 22.09
C GLU A 300 43.19 -22.12 23.07
N THR A 301 42.46 -21.53 24.00
CA THR A 301 43.02 -20.79 25.14
C THR A 301 42.99 -21.63 26.40
N ILE A 302 44.17 -22.04 26.87
CA ILE A 302 44.35 -22.90 28.05
C ILE A 302 43.96 -22.13 29.34
N PRO A 303 42.98 -22.57 30.13
CA PRO A 303 42.64 -21.96 31.41
C PRO A 303 43.58 -22.46 32.52
N ALA A 304 44.03 -21.57 33.41
CA ALA A 304 44.92 -21.90 34.52
C ALA A 304 44.36 -21.42 35.88
N GLY A 305 44.25 -22.35 36.82
CA GLY A 305 44.36 -22.04 38.26
C GLY A 305 43.10 -21.57 39.01
N ASN A 306 42.43 -22.52 39.66
CA ASN A 306 41.63 -22.41 40.88
C ASN A 306 41.59 -21.05 41.63
N GLN A 307 40.39 -20.61 42.00
CA GLN A 307 39.85 -20.88 43.35
C GLN A 307 38.33 -20.62 43.39
N GLY A 308 37.61 -21.29 44.30
CA GLY A 308 36.15 -21.25 44.35
C GLY A 308 35.60 -20.76 45.69
N ASN A 309 34.31 -20.43 45.71
CA ASN A 309 33.48 -20.44 46.91
C ASN A 309 32.00 -20.64 46.53
N THR A 310 31.20 -21.15 47.47
CA THR A 310 29.82 -21.58 47.24
C THR A 310 28.80 -20.59 47.82
N LEU A 311 27.62 -20.45 47.17
CA LEU A 311 26.29 -20.70 47.77
C LEU A 311 25.09 -20.24 46.90
N ALA A 312 24.17 -21.18 46.68
CA ALA A 312 22.72 -21.10 46.41
C ALA A 312 22.06 -19.83 45.77
N PRO A 313 21.34 -19.97 44.62
CA PRO A 313 20.43 -18.95 44.11
C PRO A 313 19.01 -19.04 44.70
N ARG A 314 18.36 -17.88 44.92
CA ARG A 314 16.96 -17.76 45.40
C ARG A 314 16.03 -17.43 44.23
N ARG A 315 15.12 -18.35 43.87
CA ARG A 315 14.11 -18.13 42.81
C ARG A 315 13.00 -17.16 43.25
N THR A 316 12.66 -16.21 42.38
CA THR A 316 11.36 -15.52 42.33
C THR A 316 11.00 -15.30 40.86
N TRP A 317 9.75 -15.54 40.48
CA TRP A 317 9.23 -15.28 39.12
C TRP A 317 8.06 -14.31 39.18
N THR A 318 7.93 -13.44 38.19
CA THR A 318 6.73 -12.63 37.93
C THR A 318 6.46 -12.58 36.43
N LEU A 319 5.33 -13.16 36.00
CA LEU A 319 4.85 -13.11 34.62
C LEU A 319 3.85 -11.97 34.46
N HIS A 320 3.97 -11.20 33.37
CA HIS A 320 2.88 -10.41 32.83
C HIS A 320 2.65 -10.82 31.37
N ALA A 321 1.43 -11.24 31.07
CA ALA A 321 0.96 -11.53 29.72
C ALA A 321 -0.31 -10.71 29.45
N VAL A 322 -0.35 -10.03 28.30
CA VAL A 322 -1.56 -9.37 27.78
C VAL A 322 -2.14 -10.25 26.69
N ARG A 323 -3.47 -10.38 26.67
CA ARG A 323 -4.20 -11.38 25.88
C ARG A 323 -5.31 -10.72 25.08
N THR A 324 -5.19 -10.73 23.76
CA THR A 324 -6.33 -10.51 22.85
C THR A 324 -7.06 -11.83 22.57
N ARG A 325 -8.33 -11.73 22.15
CA ARG A 325 -9.28 -12.84 22.13
C ARG A 325 -10.31 -12.65 21.02
N THR A 326 -10.53 -13.68 20.22
CA THR A 326 -11.68 -13.82 19.32
C THR A 326 -12.39 -15.15 19.61
N ASN A 327 -13.72 -15.17 19.48
CA ASN A 327 -14.56 -16.35 19.65
C ASN A 327 -15.42 -16.52 18.39
N THR A 328 -15.73 -17.76 18.01
CA THR A 328 -16.89 -18.14 17.18
C THR A 328 -17.39 -19.53 17.56
N THR A 329 -18.67 -19.84 17.29
CA THR A 329 -19.37 -21.06 17.75
C THR A 329 -20.21 -21.68 16.63
N ASN A 330 -20.38 -23.02 16.67
CA ASN A 330 -21.02 -23.83 15.62
C ASN A 330 -22.54 -24.05 15.81
N SER A 331 -23.29 -24.27 14.70
CA SER A 331 -24.60 -24.96 14.73
C SER A 331 -25.08 -25.53 13.35
N GLN A 332 -24.79 -26.81 13.10
CA GLN A 332 -25.63 -27.89 12.52
C GLN A 332 -26.53 -27.77 11.24
N MET A 333 -26.43 -28.84 10.42
CA MET A 333 -27.46 -29.53 9.58
C MET A 333 -27.81 -29.06 8.13
N ALA A 334 -28.43 -29.98 7.36
CA ALA A 334 -28.57 -30.07 5.88
C ALA A 334 -29.96 -30.73 5.53
N PRO A 335 -30.36 -31.16 4.28
CA PRO A 335 -29.61 -31.32 3.01
C PRO A 335 -30.35 -31.00 1.65
N ASP A 336 -29.64 -31.20 0.52
CA ASP A 336 -30.05 -31.58 -0.87
C ASP A 336 -31.14 -30.77 -1.67
N THR A 337 -31.09 -30.51 -2.99
CA THR A 337 -30.30 -30.95 -4.18
C THR A 337 -29.99 -29.71 -5.11
N ASN A 338 -29.48 -29.70 -6.36
CA ASN A 338 -29.08 -30.69 -7.41
C ASN A 338 -28.11 -30.08 -8.48
N SER A 339 -27.69 -30.92 -9.46
CA SER A 339 -27.22 -30.73 -10.87
C SER A 339 -26.96 -29.34 -11.51
N PRO A 340 -26.18 -29.25 -12.63
CA PRO A 340 -24.95 -29.97 -13.04
C PRO A 340 -23.79 -28.98 -13.43
N PRO A 341 -22.55 -29.45 -13.77
CA PRO A 341 -21.33 -28.64 -13.59
C PRO A 341 -20.64 -28.07 -14.86
N PRO A 342 -19.73 -27.09 -14.67
CA PRO A 342 -18.60 -26.82 -15.57
C PRO A 342 -17.22 -27.08 -14.91
N LEU A 343 -16.33 -27.76 -15.66
CA LEU A 343 -14.85 -27.78 -15.62
C LEU A 343 -14.08 -27.87 -14.26
N GLN A 344 -13.12 -28.79 -14.21
CA GLN A 344 -12.38 -29.17 -12.99
C GLN A 344 -11.43 -28.07 -12.46
N PRO A 345 -11.49 -27.77 -11.15
CA PRO A 345 -10.37 -27.14 -10.43
C PRO A 345 -9.14 -28.07 -10.37
N LEU A 346 -7.97 -27.47 -10.13
CA LEU A 346 -6.75 -28.21 -9.77
C LEU A 346 -6.99 -29.07 -8.52
N PRO A 347 -6.33 -30.25 -8.39
CA PRO A 347 -6.54 -31.12 -7.23
C PRO A 347 -6.13 -30.39 -5.94
N PRO A 348 -6.91 -30.50 -4.86
CA PRO A 348 -6.47 -29.99 -3.57
C PRO A 348 -5.19 -30.73 -3.17
N SER A 349 -4.18 -29.98 -2.72
CA SER A 349 -2.95 -30.57 -2.20
C SER A 349 -3.31 -31.62 -1.15
N VAL A 350 -2.85 -32.86 -1.36
CA VAL A 350 -2.95 -33.89 -0.33
C VAL A 350 -2.32 -33.32 0.92
N ALA A 351 -3.11 -33.28 2.00
CA ALA A 351 -2.60 -32.91 3.31
C ALA A 351 -1.62 -34.00 3.75
N ILE A 352 -0.35 -33.84 3.38
CA ILE A 352 0.75 -34.56 4.00
C ILE A 352 0.69 -34.16 5.46
N SER A 353 0.20 -35.08 6.29
CA SER A 353 0.33 -34.98 7.74
C SER A 353 1.83 -34.88 8.03
N MET A 354 2.29 -33.68 8.35
CA MET A 354 3.61 -33.47 8.93
C MET A 354 3.75 -34.48 10.08
N PRO A 355 4.83 -35.28 10.13
CA PRO A 355 5.16 -36.01 11.34
C PRO A 355 5.21 -35.03 12.51
N ASP A 356 4.77 -35.45 13.70
CA ASP A 356 4.87 -34.59 14.89
C ASP A 356 6.30 -34.08 15.05
N GLU A 357 6.40 -32.79 15.38
CA GLU A 357 7.66 -32.11 15.66
C GLU A 357 8.46 -32.92 16.70
N PRO A 358 9.72 -33.31 16.42
CA PRO A 358 10.48 -34.13 17.35
C PRO A 358 10.60 -33.44 18.70
N GLN A 359 9.98 -34.00 19.74
CA GLN A 359 10.07 -33.44 21.08
C GLN A 359 11.52 -33.46 21.54
N ASP A 360 12.06 -32.28 21.84
CA ASP A 360 13.43 -32.13 22.35
C ASP A 360 13.66 -33.03 23.57
N PRO A 361 14.76 -33.80 23.61
CA PRO A 361 15.03 -34.68 24.73
C PRO A 361 15.26 -33.87 26.01
N PRO A 362 14.66 -34.25 27.16
CA PRO A 362 14.79 -33.48 28.37
C PRO A 362 16.22 -33.51 28.91
N ASN A 363 16.73 -32.32 29.28
CA ASN A 363 18.04 -32.02 29.86
C ASN A 363 19.22 -31.88 28.86
N LEU A 364 19.27 -30.75 28.16
CA LEU A 364 20.54 -30.20 27.64
C LEU A 364 21.44 -29.70 28.80
N PRO A 365 22.78 -29.77 28.68
CA PRO A 365 23.71 -29.13 29.62
C PRO A 365 23.56 -27.60 29.63
N PRO A 366 23.79 -26.91 30.77
CA PRO A 366 23.48 -25.50 30.94
C PRO A 366 24.55 -24.54 30.37
N GLU A 367 25.03 -24.77 29.14
CA GLU A 367 25.95 -23.85 28.45
C GLU A 367 25.80 -23.88 26.90
N TYR A 368 24.57 -23.99 26.40
CA TYR A 368 24.27 -23.77 24.97
C TYR A 368 22.99 -22.93 24.80
N ASP A 369 23.16 -21.62 24.66
CA ASP A 369 22.12 -20.69 24.21
C ASP A 369 22.41 -20.28 22.74
N PRO A 370 21.69 -20.86 21.75
CA PRO A 370 21.93 -20.58 20.34
C PRO A 370 21.46 -19.20 19.87
N LYS A 371 21.03 -18.29 20.76
CA LYS A 371 20.46 -16.98 20.38
C LYS A 371 21.39 -15.77 20.54
N ASN A 372 22.59 -15.96 21.10
CA ASN A 372 23.42 -14.84 21.60
C ASN A 372 24.84 -14.74 21.01
N GLN A 373 25.08 -15.22 19.78
CA GLN A 373 26.25 -14.84 18.98
C GLN A 373 25.85 -14.39 17.56
N ASP A 374 26.43 -13.26 17.14
CA ASP A 374 26.43 -12.61 15.80
C ASP A 374 25.12 -12.32 15.04
N SER A 375 23.96 -12.78 15.51
CA SER A 375 22.63 -12.62 14.85
C SER A 375 22.25 -11.18 14.45
N LYS A 376 22.72 -10.16 15.17
CA LYS A 376 22.42 -8.75 14.88
C LYS A 376 22.86 -8.28 13.49
N GLY A 377 23.97 -8.81 12.97
CA GLY A 377 24.48 -8.39 11.66
C GLY A 377 23.56 -8.83 10.52
N ASP A 378 22.98 -10.02 10.63
CA ASP A 378 22.23 -10.66 9.56
C ASP A 378 20.74 -10.22 9.56
N GLU A 379 20.15 -9.91 10.72
CA GLU A 379 18.82 -9.27 10.78
C GLU A 379 18.84 -7.87 10.18
N ASP A 380 19.75 -6.98 10.63
CA ASP A 380 19.85 -5.60 10.12
C ASP A 380 20.11 -5.57 8.60
N GLN A 381 20.96 -6.46 8.08
CA GLN A 381 21.28 -6.49 6.64
C GLN A 381 20.14 -7.06 5.78
N ASN A 382 19.31 -7.97 6.30
CA ASN A 382 18.12 -8.45 5.60
C ASN A 382 16.97 -7.41 5.61
N VAL A 383 16.79 -6.68 6.71
CA VAL A 383 15.83 -5.55 6.78
C VAL A 383 16.20 -4.49 5.73
N TYR A 384 17.46 -4.05 5.71
CA TYR A 384 17.97 -3.07 4.76
C TYR A 384 17.72 -3.44 3.28
N ARG A 385 17.94 -4.71 2.91
CA ARG A 385 17.71 -5.19 1.52
C ARG A 385 16.23 -5.23 1.14
N ILE A 386 15.34 -5.48 2.11
CA ILE A 386 13.89 -5.39 1.89
C ILE A 386 13.48 -3.92 1.68
N GLU A 387 14.08 -2.97 2.39
CA GLU A 387 13.85 -1.53 2.22
C GLU A 387 14.25 -1.05 0.81
N GLU A 388 15.46 -1.37 0.31
CA GLU A 388 15.87 -0.98 -1.05
C GLU A 388 14.92 -1.50 -2.14
N LEU A 389 14.38 -2.70 -1.94
CA LEU A 389 13.48 -3.35 -2.89
C LEU A 389 12.06 -2.75 -2.83
N GLN A 390 11.61 -2.32 -1.65
CA GLN A 390 10.40 -1.51 -1.48
C GLN A 390 10.54 -0.11 -2.08
N GLU A 391 11.69 0.56 -1.89
CA GLU A 391 11.99 1.86 -2.49
C GLU A 391 12.00 1.77 -4.03
N ALA A 392 12.62 0.73 -4.60
CA ALA A 392 12.61 0.49 -6.04
C ALA A 392 11.19 0.24 -6.59
N GLN A 393 10.31 -0.44 -5.82
CA GLN A 393 8.90 -0.61 -6.17
C GLN A 393 8.10 0.70 -6.06
N ALA A 394 8.38 1.53 -5.05
CA ALA A 394 7.75 2.84 -4.88
C ALA A 394 8.13 3.80 -6.03
N LEU A 395 9.41 3.81 -6.43
CA LEU A 395 9.89 4.60 -7.57
C LEU A 395 9.29 4.12 -8.89
N GLU A 396 9.17 2.80 -9.11
CA GLU A 396 8.48 2.24 -10.29
C GLU A 396 7.03 2.72 -10.37
N ASN A 397 6.31 2.73 -9.25
CA ASN A 397 4.93 3.21 -9.20
C ASN A 397 4.83 4.70 -9.56
N ILE A 398 5.72 5.55 -9.03
CA ILE A 398 5.80 6.99 -9.35
C ILE A 398 6.06 7.20 -10.86
N VAL A 399 6.99 6.43 -11.44
CA VAL A 399 7.34 6.48 -12.86
C VAL A 399 6.18 6.04 -13.76
N ASN A 400 5.47 4.98 -13.37
CA ASN A 400 4.31 4.49 -14.11
C ASN A 400 3.15 5.50 -14.06
N ASP A 401 2.82 6.06 -12.90
CA ASP A 401 1.80 7.11 -12.76
C ASP A 401 2.16 8.35 -13.58
N ALA A 402 3.40 8.81 -13.52
CA ALA A 402 3.87 9.96 -14.31
C ALA A 402 3.81 9.70 -15.83
N GLY A 403 4.14 8.49 -16.28
CA GLY A 403 4.02 8.07 -17.68
C GLY A 403 2.57 7.95 -18.16
N LEU A 404 1.65 7.52 -17.28
CA LEU A 404 0.21 7.48 -17.57
C LEU A 404 -0.38 8.89 -17.69
N VAL A 405 0.05 9.83 -16.84
CA VAL A 405 -0.33 11.24 -16.94
C VAL A 405 0.09 11.83 -18.30
N LEU A 406 1.37 11.69 -18.69
CA LEU A 406 1.85 12.17 -20.00
C LEU A 406 1.06 11.58 -21.17
N LYS A 407 0.80 10.26 -21.17
CA LYS A 407 -0.02 9.60 -22.20
C LYS A 407 -1.44 10.16 -22.27
N SER A 408 -2.02 10.50 -21.11
CA SER A 408 -3.33 11.14 -21.01
C SER A 408 -3.33 12.56 -21.59
N ASP A 409 -2.39 13.41 -21.16
CA ASP A 409 -2.34 14.81 -21.59
C ASP A 409 -2.03 14.93 -23.09
N ILE A 410 -1.08 14.14 -23.62
CA ILE A 410 -0.77 14.08 -25.06
C ILE A 410 -2.03 13.73 -25.88
N ALA A 411 -2.86 12.80 -25.39
CA ALA A 411 -4.10 12.40 -26.05
C ALA A 411 -5.17 13.50 -25.98
N VAL A 412 -5.32 14.19 -24.85
CA VAL A 412 -6.23 15.35 -24.70
C VAL A 412 -5.81 16.50 -25.61
N LEU A 413 -4.52 16.84 -25.63
CA LEU A 413 -3.96 17.86 -26.54
C LEU A 413 -4.22 17.50 -28.01
N SER A 414 -4.15 16.22 -28.39
CA SER A 414 -4.52 15.76 -29.73
C SER A 414 -5.97 16.11 -30.07
N ARG A 415 -6.91 15.87 -29.14
CA ARG A 415 -8.32 16.15 -29.37
C ARG A 415 -8.64 17.64 -29.43
N ILE A 416 -7.94 18.46 -28.65
CA ILE A 416 -8.02 19.93 -28.73
C ILE A 416 -7.54 20.42 -30.11
N GLU A 417 -6.42 19.88 -30.61
CA GLU A 417 -5.90 20.17 -31.95
C GLU A 417 -6.87 19.71 -33.05
N ASP A 418 -7.32 18.45 -33.01
CA ASP A 418 -8.30 17.86 -33.93
C ASP A 418 -9.60 18.69 -33.99
N PHE A 419 -10.09 19.16 -32.83
CA PHE A 419 -11.30 19.99 -32.73
C PHE A 419 -11.13 21.34 -33.41
N TYR A 420 -10.10 22.11 -33.04
CA TYR A 420 -9.92 23.44 -33.62
C TYR A 420 -9.56 23.40 -35.11
N HIS A 421 -8.82 22.38 -35.56
CA HIS A 421 -8.57 22.16 -36.98
C HIS A 421 -9.87 21.88 -37.76
N ARG A 422 -10.72 20.98 -37.26
CA ARG A 422 -12.05 20.70 -37.86
C ARG A 422 -12.97 21.93 -37.83
N LEU A 423 -12.94 22.72 -36.75
CA LEU A 423 -13.69 23.97 -36.65
C LEU A 423 -13.25 24.99 -37.72
N ALA A 424 -11.94 25.21 -37.90
CA ALA A 424 -11.40 26.17 -38.87
C ALA A 424 -11.60 25.76 -40.34
N THR A 425 -11.81 24.47 -40.60
CA THR A 425 -12.01 23.88 -41.94
C THR A 425 -13.47 23.51 -42.25
N SER A 426 -14.38 23.73 -41.29
CA SER A 426 -15.78 23.33 -41.39
C SER A 426 -16.57 24.19 -42.39
N PRO A 427 -17.44 23.57 -43.23
CA PRO A 427 -18.38 24.31 -44.09
C PRO A 427 -19.49 25.00 -43.28
N ASP A 428 -19.69 24.61 -42.03
CA ASP A 428 -20.74 25.15 -41.13
C ASP A 428 -20.41 26.55 -40.61
N LEU A 429 -19.30 27.14 -41.08
CA LEU A 429 -18.93 28.55 -40.92
C LEU A 429 -18.99 29.32 -42.26
N GLU A 430 -19.55 28.74 -43.33
CA GLU A 430 -19.61 29.37 -44.65
C GLU A 430 -20.54 30.60 -44.75
N HIS A 431 -21.49 30.73 -43.83
CA HIS A 431 -22.34 31.92 -43.67
C HIS A 431 -21.64 33.08 -42.93
N LEU A 432 -20.55 32.81 -42.21
CA LEU A 432 -19.78 33.86 -41.53
C LEU A 432 -18.91 34.64 -42.52
N ASP A 433 -18.69 35.92 -42.22
CA ASP A 433 -17.88 36.83 -43.03
C ASP A 433 -16.51 36.22 -43.45
N PRO A 434 -16.12 36.30 -44.74
CA PRO A 434 -14.85 35.76 -45.21
C PRO A 434 -13.61 36.32 -44.50
N THR A 435 -13.63 37.57 -44.01
CA THR A 435 -12.48 38.15 -43.29
C THR A 435 -12.36 37.59 -41.87
N LEU A 436 -13.49 37.44 -41.16
CA LEU A 436 -13.61 36.73 -39.89
C LEU A 436 -13.11 35.29 -40.02
N ARG A 437 -13.61 34.54 -41.01
CA ARG A 437 -13.24 33.14 -41.26
C ARG A 437 -11.73 32.99 -41.49
N LYS A 438 -11.15 33.84 -42.35
CA LYS A 438 -9.70 33.86 -42.60
C LYS A 438 -8.89 34.20 -41.34
N SER A 439 -9.39 35.11 -40.50
CA SER A 439 -8.75 35.41 -39.22
C SER A 439 -8.83 34.24 -38.23
N MET A 440 -9.97 33.55 -38.15
CA MET A 440 -10.12 32.36 -37.30
C MET A 440 -9.18 31.23 -37.74
N GLN A 441 -9.06 30.99 -39.05
CA GLN A 441 -8.11 30.03 -39.62
C GLN A 441 -6.65 30.38 -39.29
N ALA A 442 -6.27 31.66 -39.39
CA ALA A 442 -4.92 32.11 -39.03
C ALA A 442 -4.63 31.93 -37.52
N SER A 443 -5.57 32.29 -36.65
CA SER A 443 -5.42 32.13 -35.19
C SER A 443 -5.41 30.66 -34.78
N VAL A 444 -6.21 29.79 -35.41
CA VAL A 444 -6.14 28.33 -35.19
C VAL A 444 -4.80 27.77 -35.64
N ALA A 445 -4.28 28.15 -36.82
CA ALA A 445 -2.97 27.65 -37.27
C ALA A 445 -1.84 27.99 -36.30
N GLN A 446 -1.84 29.21 -35.74
CA GLN A 446 -0.89 29.61 -34.69
C GLN A 446 -1.09 28.83 -33.37
N PHE A 447 -2.34 28.55 -32.99
CA PHE A 447 -2.66 27.78 -31.80
C PHE A 447 -2.26 26.31 -31.94
N SER A 448 -2.62 25.64 -33.04
CA SER A 448 -2.20 24.26 -33.35
C SER A 448 -0.69 24.11 -33.33
N GLN A 449 0.07 25.07 -33.85
CA GLN A 449 1.54 25.04 -33.77
C GLN A 449 2.04 24.99 -32.31
N ARG A 450 1.44 25.76 -31.39
CA ARG A 450 1.79 25.70 -29.95
C ARG A 450 1.40 24.37 -29.32
N VAL A 451 0.19 23.87 -29.62
CA VAL A 451 -0.30 22.58 -29.11
C VAL A 451 0.59 21.43 -29.58
N GLN A 452 1.01 21.41 -30.86
CA GLN A 452 1.92 20.40 -31.39
C GLN A 452 3.34 20.53 -30.83
N SER A 453 3.87 21.75 -30.61
CA SER A 453 5.11 21.93 -29.86
C SER A 453 5.00 21.32 -28.46
N MET A 454 3.92 21.60 -27.72
CA MET A 454 3.72 21.05 -26.39
C MET A 454 3.61 19.50 -26.41
N ARG A 455 2.91 18.94 -27.40
CA ARG A 455 2.82 17.48 -27.62
C ARG A 455 4.19 16.84 -27.89
N ASN A 456 5.06 17.51 -28.65
CA ASN A 456 6.42 17.03 -28.90
C ASN A 456 7.25 17.00 -27.61
N ASP A 457 7.18 18.06 -26.79
CA ASP A 457 7.92 18.17 -25.53
C ASP A 457 7.42 17.15 -24.49
N LEU A 458 6.11 16.98 -24.33
CA LEU A 458 5.54 15.92 -23.50
C LEU A 458 5.93 14.51 -24.03
N GLY A 459 6.01 14.33 -25.35
CA GLY A 459 6.49 13.09 -25.97
C GLY A 459 7.96 12.79 -25.67
N MET A 460 8.83 13.81 -25.68
CA MET A 460 10.23 13.69 -25.22
C MET A 460 10.29 13.29 -23.74
N HIS A 461 9.47 13.92 -22.89
CA HIS A 461 9.37 13.57 -21.47
C HIS A 461 8.88 12.13 -21.27
N LEU A 462 7.94 11.65 -22.09
CA LEU A 462 7.44 10.28 -22.02
C LEU A 462 8.53 9.26 -22.39
N ASN A 463 9.30 9.54 -23.46
CA ASN A 463 10.43 8.69 -23.85
C ASN A 463 11.51 8.60 -22.75
N ARG A 464 11.75 9.67 -21.98
CA ARG A 464 12.61 9.61 -20.77
C ARG A 464 11.99 8.68 -19.71
N ILE A 465 10.73 8.88 -19.35
CA ILE A 465 10.03 8.07 -18.34
C ILE A 465 9.98 6.59 -18.71
N GLU A 466 9.71 6.23 -19.97
CA GLU A 466 9.74 4.83 -20.43
C GLU A 466 11.14 4.22 -20.45
N THR A 467 12.18 5.04 -20.59
CA THR A 467 13.58 4.60 -20.45
C THR A 467 13.90 4.35 -18.98
N ILE A 468 13.52 5.27 -18.09
CA ILE A 468 13.70 5.15 -16.63
C ILE A 468 12.97 3.93 -16.08
N SER A 469 11.74 3.66 -16.52
CA SER A 469 10.95 2.47 -16.16
C SER A 469 11.72 1.16 -16.43
N LYS A 470 12.32 1.03 -17.62
CA LYS A 470 13.19 -0.12 -17.98
C LYS A 470 14.42 -0.19 -17.07
N LEU A 471 15.08 0.94 -16.85
CA LEU A 471 16.26 1.01 -15.98
C LEU A 471 15.96 0.71 -14.50
N ILE A 472 14.71 0.93 -14.03
CA ILE A 472 14.23 0.49 -12.71
C ILE A 472 13.97 -1.02 -12.71
N ALA A 473 13.29 -1.56 -13.72
CA ALA A 473 13.05 -3.00 -13.82
C ALA A 473 14.36 -3.81 -13.85
N GLU A 474 15.37 -3.34 -14.60
CA GLU A 474 16.74 -3.88 -14.55
C GLU A 474 17.34 -3.84 -13.13
N CYS A 475 17.16 -2.72 -12.41
CA CYS A 475 17.68 -2.55 -11.06
C CYS A 475 16.99 -3.49 -10.06
N LYS A 476 15.67 -3.66 -10.17
CA LYS A 476 14.88 -4.61 -9.37
C LYS A 476 15.33 -6.05 -9.63
N ASN A 477 15.52 -6.42 -10.90
CA ASN A 477 16.00 -7.76 -11.27
C ASN A 477 17.41 -8.04 -10.72
N LEU A 478 18.30 -7.04 -10.70
CA LEU A 478 19.61 -7.13 -10.06
C LEU A 478 19.48 -7.31 -8.54
N LEU A 479 18.64 -6.52 -7.86
CA LEU A 479 18.40 -6.63 -6.42
C LEU A 479 17.80 -7.99 -6.03
N TYR A 480 16.81 -8.50 -6.78
CA TYR A 480 16.27 -9.85 -6.58
C TYR A 480 17.37 -10.91 -6.70
N GLY A 481 18.22 -10.84 -7.74
CA GLY A 481 19.31 -11.80 -7.92
C GLY A 481 20.39 -11.73 -6.84
N ILE A 482 20.66 -10.54 -6.28
CA ILE A 482 21.56 -10.35 -5.13
C ILE A 482 20.98 -11.03 -3.88
N VAL A 483 19.70 -10.76 -3.56
CA VAL A 483 19.00 -11.33 -2.39
C VAL A 483 18.85 -12.85 -2.51
N GLU A 484 18.51 -13.37 -3.70
CA GLU A 484 18.42 -14.82 -3.96
C GLU A 484 19.79 -15.50 -3.80
N TYR A 485 20.86 -14.90 -4.34
CA TYR A 485 22.22 -15.42 -4.19
C TYR A 485 22.68 -15.43 -2.72
N GLN A 486 22.38 -14.38 -1.96
CA GLN A 486 22.71 -14.28 -0.53
C GLN A 486 21.94 -15.33 0.29
N SER A 487 20.63 -15.47 0.07
CA SER A 487 19.82 -16.53 0.65
C SER A 487 20.36 -17.92 0.31
N MET A 488 20.83 -18.14 -0.93
CA MET A 488 21.47 -19.39 -1.34
C MET A 488 22.80 -19.64 -0.61
N GLN A 489 23.64 -18.62 -0.40
CA GLN A 489 24.88 -18.79 0.38
C GLN A 489 24.60 -19.01 1.88
N ALA A 490 23.65 -18.31 2.47
CA ALA A 490 23.23 -18.49 3.86
C ALA A 490 22.71 -19.93 4.09
N ASN A 491 21.76 -20.38 3.27
CA ASN A 491 21.25 -21.76 3.32
C ASN A 491 22.35 -22.80 3.14
N LYS A 492 23.35 -22.54 2.28
CA LYS A 492 24.52 -23.40 2.11
C LYS A 492 25.44 -23.40 3.34
N ALA A 493 25.65 -22.24 3.98
CA ALA A 493 26.42 -22.14 5.22
C ALA A 493 25.72 -22.92 6.36
N PHE A 494 24.43 -22.68 6.58
CA PHE A 494 23.63 -23.43 7.55
C PHE A 494 23.61 -24.93 7.26
N ALA A 495 23.52 -25.37 6.00
CA ALA A 495 23.59 -26.79 5.65
C ALA A 495 24.96 -27.43 5.93
N LEU A 496 26.05 -26.68 5.75
CA LEU A 496 27.41 -27.14 6.09
C LEU A 496 27.61 -27.19 7.61
N GLU A 497 27.15 -26.18 8.34
CA GLU A 497 27.23 -26.16 9.81
C GLU A 497 26.34 -27.22 10.44
N ALA A 498 25.08 -27.37 10.01
CA ALA A 498 24.19 -28.43 10.49
C ALA A 498 24.81 -29.81 10.26
N ARG A 499 25.46 -30.05 9.11
CA ARG A 499 26.21 -31.29 8.85
C ARG A 499 27.42 -31.45 9.77
N ALA A 500 28.18 -30.39 10.03
CA ALA A 500 29.30 -30.42 10.98
C ALA A 500 28.83 -30.67 12.42
N SER A 501 27.70 -30.08 12.81
CA SER A 501 27.08 -30.26 14.12
C SER A 501 26.53 -31.68 14.30
N ALA A 502 25.87 -32.23 13.28
CA ALA A 502 25.42 -33.62 13.26
C ALA A 502 26.61 -34.59 13.45
N LYS A 503 27.75 -34.36 12.79
CA LYS A 503 28.96 -35.19 12.98
C LYS A 503 29.55 -35.07 14.38
N ARG A 504 29.59 -33.86 14.97
CA ARG A 504 30.00 -33.67 16.37
C ARG A 504 29.05 -34.37 17.35
N MET A 505 27.74 -34.37 17.05
CA MET A 505 26.72 -35.06 17.84
C MET A 505 26.85 -36.58 17.73
N GLU A 506 27.16 -37.11 16.55
CA GLU A 506 27.47 -38.53 16.29
C GLU A 506 28.69 -38.99 17.13
N GLU A 507 29.82 -38.27 17.05
CA GLU A 507 31.04 -38.54 17.83
C GLU A 507 30.81 -38.45 19.35
N LEU A 508 30.04 -37.45 19.80
CA LEU A 508 29.65 -37.31 21.22
C LEU A 508 28.74 -38.47 21.68
N THR A 509 27.84 -38.92 20.80
CA THR A 509 26.89 -40.00 21.08
C THR A 509 27.61 -41.35 21.17
N GLU A 510 28.59 -41.61 20.30
CA GLU A 510 29.44 -42.81 20.38
C GLU A 510 30.25 -42.85 21.70
N GLN A 511 30.87 -41.72 22.08
CA GLN A 511 31.58 -41.61 23.36
C GLN A 511 30.62 -41.79 24.56
N MET A 512 29.41 -41.23 24.49
CA MET A 512 28.38 -41.39 25.53
C MET A 512 27.90 -42.84 25.63
N GLN A 513 27.74 -43.56 24.52
CA GLN A 513 27.40 -44.99 24.53
C GLN A 513 28.50 -45.82 25.20
N HIS A 514 29.77 -45.57 24.88
CA HIS A 514 30.89 -46.27 25.51
C HIS A 514 31.00 -45.96 27.03
N LEU A 515 30.79 -44.71 27.44
CA LEU A 515 30.70 -44.32 28.85
C LEU A 515 29.48 -44.97 29.56
N THR A 516 28.37 -45.14 28.86
CA THR A 516 27.16 -45.81 29.39
C THR A 516 27.41 -47.32 29.58
N LEU A 517 28.09 -47.98 28.65
CA LEU A 517 28.51 -49.38 28.81
C LEU A 517 29.49 -49.55 29.98
N LYS A 518 30.43 -48.62 30.17
CA LYS A 518 31.35 -48.66 31.32
C LYS A 518 30.62 -48.46 32.66
N THR A 519 29.77 -47.44 32.77
CA THR A 519 29.05 -47.13 34.02
C THR A 519 27.98 -48.16 34.37
N THR A 520 27.35 -48.81 33.38
CA THR A 520 26.47 -49.97 33.63
C THR A 520 27.27 -51.19 34.12
N LEU A 521 28.46 -51.46 33.58
CA LEU A 521 29.36 -52.51 34.08
C LEU A 521 29.80 -52.22 35.53
N GLU A 522 30.23 -51.00 35.83
CA GLU A 522 30.58 -50.56 37.19
C GLU A 522 29.36 -50.69 38.16
N THR A 523 28.15 -50.38 37.69
CA THR A 523 26.90 -50.59 38.45
C THR A 523 26.58 -52.08 38.70
N VAL A 524 26.84 -52.95 37.72
CA VAL A 524 26.70 -54.41 37.89
C VAL A 524 27.73 -54.97 38.87
N LEU A 525 28.99 -54.54 38.80
CA LEU A 525 30.02 -54.93 39.76
C LEU A 525 29.67 -54.51 41.19
N MET A 526 29.20 -53.27 41.38
CA MET A 526 28.69 -52.80 42.68
C MET A 526 27.58 -53.70 43.22
N ARG A 527 26.60 -54.08 42.38
CA ARG A 527 25.51 -55.00 42.78
C ARG A 527 26.00 -56.41 43.12
N ILE A 528 27.01 -56.94 42.42
CA ILE A 528 27.59 -58.25 42.74
C ILE A 528 28.31 -58.20 44.10
N ILE A 529 29.09 -57.14 44.35
CA ILE A 529 29.81 -56.95 45.62
C ILE A 529 28.83 -56.81 46.80
N THR A 530 27.71 -56.07 46.65
CA THR A 530 26.70 -55.96 47.71
C THR A 530 25.97 -57.28 47.97
N VAL A 531 25.63 -58.07 46.94
CA VAL A 531 25.02 -59.40 47.13
C VAL A 531 25.99 -60.36 47.85
N VAL A 532 27.26 -60.42 47.46
CA VAL A 532 28.28 -61.26 48.10
C VAL A 532 28.47 -60.87 49.57
N THR A 533 28.59 -59.57 49.86
CA THR A 533 28.75 -59.10 51.25
C THR A 533 27.51 -59.34 52.11
N VAL A 534 26.29 -59.19 51.58
CA VAL A 534 25.04 -59.52 52.30
C VAL A 534 24.92 -61.02 52.60
N PHE A 535 25.46 -61.90 51.74
CA PHE A 535 25.49 -63.35 52.00
C PHE A 535 26.46 -63.71 53.14
N PHE A 536 27.68 -63.15 53.14
CA PHE A 536 28.72 -63.52 54.11
C PHE A 536 28.62 -62.80 55.46
N LEU A 537 28.13 -61.57 55.52
CA LEU A 537 28.09 -60.78 56.77
C LEU A 537 27.34 -61.48 57.93
N PRO A 538 26.18 -62.13 57.74
CA PRO A 538 25.53 -62.93 58.78
C PRO A 538 26.38 -64.10 59.28
N ALA A 539 27.05 -64.80 58.36
CA ALA A 539 27.91 -65.95 58.69
C ALA A 539 29.15 -65.51 59.47
N THR A 540 29.80 -64.41 59.05
CA THR A 540 30.94 -63.82 59.75
C THR A 540 30.56 -63.34 61.15
N PHE A 541 29.41 -62.66 61.30
CA PHE A 541 28.93 -62.18 62.60
C PHE A 541 28.62 -63.31 63.59
N VAL A 542 27.93 -64.37 63.16
CA VAL A 542 27.67 -65.52 64.03
C VAL A 542 28.97 -66.30 64.33
N SER A 543 29.92 -66.34 63.39
CA SER A 543 31.24 -66.94 63.60
C SER A 543 32.07 -66.19 64.65
N THR A 544 32.13 -64.86 64.59
CA THR A 544 32.81 -64.07 65.64
C THR A 544 32.07 -64.15 66.98
N LEU A 545 30.74 -64.12 66.99
CA LEU A 545 29.96 -64.28 68.22
C LEU A 545 30.20 -65.64 68.89
N MET A 546 30.23 -66.74 68.13
CA MET A 546 30.58 -68.08 68.63
C MET A 546 32.05 -68.25 69.00
N SER A 547 32.92 -67.32 68.59
CA SER A 547 34.33 -67.22 69.02
C SER A 547 34.50 -66.40 70.31
N THR A 548 33.43 -65.85 70.88
CA THR A 548 33.45 -65.19 72.20
C THR A 548 32.99 -66.15 73.31
N ASP A 549 33.52 -65.95 74.52
CA ASP A 549 33.30 -66.81 75.71
C ASP A 549 31.88 -66.70 76.32
N ILE A 550 30.92 -66.23 75.52
CA ILE A 550 29.50 -66.05 75.89
C ILE A 550 28.74 -67.40 75.84
N VAL A 551 29.17 -68.35 74.98
CA VAL A 551 28.50 -69.64 74.78
C VAL A 551 29.31 -70.78 75.42
N ARG A 552 29.09 -71.01 76.71
CA ARG A 552 29.74 -72.10 77.47
C ARG A 552 28.89 -73.37 77.50
N PHE A 553 29.49 -74.50 77.12
CA PHE A 553 28.88 -75.83 77.19
C PHE A 553 29.34 -76.57 78.46
N SER A 554 28.43 -76.90 79.37
CA SER A 554 28.76 -77.61 80.62
C SER A 554 29.05 -79.11 80.40
N PRO A 555 30.16 -79.66 80.92
CA PRO A 555 30.51 -81.07 80.77
C PRO A 555 29.98 -81.95 81.91
N GLN A 556 28.81 -82.55 81.72
CA GLN A 556 28.25 -83.64 82.54
C GLN A 556 27.31 -84.45 81.61
N ASP A 557 27.75 -85.52 80.95
CA ASP A 557 28.11 -86.79 81.60
C ASP A 557 29.17 -87.63 80.81
N SER A 558 29.43 -88.85 81.26
CA SER A 558 30.64 -89.67 80.99
C SER A 558 31.01 -90.05 79.54
N LYS A 559 32.33 -90.18 79.31
CA LYS A 559 33.06 -90.90 78.22
C LYS A 559 32.81 -90.48 76.75
N VAL A 560 33.67 -89.60 76.23
CA VAL A 560 34.12 -89.62 74.82
C VAL A 560 35.63 -89.33 74.75
N THR A 561 36.34 -89.97 73.82
CA THR A 561 37.78 -89.78 73.54
C THR A 561 38.06 -88.57 72.63
N SER A 562 39.34 -88.22 72.47
CA SER A 562 39.84 -87.11 71.64
C SER A 562 39.16 -86.99 70.27
N GLY A 563 38.72 -85.78 69.92
CA GLY A 563 38.29 -85.42 68.56
C GLY A 563 36.79 -85.20 68.33
N SER A 564 35.94 -85.33 69.35
CA SER A 564 34.50 -85.00 69.20
C SER A 564 34.27 -83.49 69.13
N THR A 565 34.02 -82.97 67.91
CA THR A 565 33.38 -81.66 67.75
C THR A 565 31.98 -81.71 68.38
N SER A 566 31.57 -80.65 69.09
CA SER A 566 30.22 -80.58 69.63
C SER A 566 29.21 -80.46 68.49
N LEU A 567 28.55 -81.56 68.14
CA LEU A 567 27.48 -81.60 67.14
C LEU A 567 26.35 -80.61 67.50
N GLY A 568 26.13 -80.38 68.80
CA GLY A 568 25.23 -79.35 69.32
C GLY A 568 25.70 -77.93 68.97
N ALA A 569 26.99 -77.61 69.11
CA ALA A 569 27.55 -76.31 68.73
C ALA A 569 27.46 -76.07 67.21
N VAL A 570 27.77 -77.08 66.39
CA VAL A 570 27.62 -76.98 64.93
C VAL A 570 26.16 -76.77 64.53
N LYS A 571 25.22 -77.49 65.17
CA LYS A 571 23.78 -77.34 64.94
C LYS A 571 23.25 -75.97 65.40
N LEU A 572 23.76 -75.43 66.50
CA LEU A 572 23.44 -74.08 67.01
C LEU A 572 23.93 -73.00 66.04
N PHE A 573 25.19 -73.09 65.61
CA PHE A 573 25.79 -72.20 64.61
C PHE A 573 25.01 -72.22 63.29
N LEU A 574 24.68 -73.41 62.76
CA LEU A 574 23.92 -73.55 61.52
C LEU A 574 22.49 -73.00 61.65
N CYS A 575 21.86 -73.15 62.81
CA CYS A 575 20.52 -72.61 63.07
C CYS A 575 20.53 -71.07 63.16
N LEU A 576 21.48 -70.48 63.90
CA LEU A 576 21.61 -69.03 64.02
C LEU A 576 22.03 -68.37 62.70
N THR A 577 22.97 -68.95 61.96
CA THR A 577 23.37 -68.44 60.63
C THR A 577 22.21 -68.49 59.64
N LEU A 578 21.49 -69.62 59.53
CA LEU A 578 20.33 -69.72 58.63
C LEU A 578 19.19 -68.78 59.03
N SER A 579 18.93 -68.59 60.34
CA SER A 579 17.91 -67.67 60.82
C SER A 579 18.26 -66.20 60.50
N LEU A 580 19.50 -65.79 60.77
CA LEU A 580 19.97 -64.43 60.49
C LEU A 580 20.06 -64.17 58.98
N MET A 581 20.47 -65.17 58.19
CA MET A 581 20.48 -65.14 56.73
C MET A 581 19.06 -65.03 56.15
N ALA A 582 18.09 -65.78 56.68
CA ALA A 582 16.68 -65.65 56.29
C ALA A 582 16.13 -64.24 56.59
N ALA A 583 16.54 -63.63 57.71
CA ALA A 583 16.17 -62.26 58.04
C ALA A 583 16.81 -61.22 57.10
N THR A 584 18.10 -61.33 56.76
CA THR A 584 18.75 -60.38 55.84
C THR A 584 18.25 -60.52 54.41
N PHE A 585 18.11 -61.74 53.88
CA PHE A 585 17.54 -61.95 52.55
C PHE A 585 16.05 -61.60 52.48
N GLY A 586 15.27 -61.87 53.54
CA GLY A 586 13.86 -61.45 53.61
C GLY A 586 13.70 -59.93 53.58
N SER A 587 14.52 -59.21 54.36
CA SER A 587 14.56 -57.74 54.35
C SER A 587 15.00 -57.17 53.00
N GLY A 588 16.08 -57.70 52.43
CA GLY A 588 16.58 -57.30 51.10
C GLY A 588 15.57 -57.56 49.98
N PHE A 589 14.88 -58.70 50.00
CA PHE A 589 13.82 -59.02 49.04
C PHE A 589 12.60 -58.11 49.21
N ALA A 590 12.19 -57.80 50.44
CA ALA A 590 11.09 -56.87 50.69
C ALA A 590 11.40 -55.45 50.19
N LEU A 591 12.64 -54.97 50.37
CA LEU A 591 13.09 -53.68 49.84
C LEU A 591 13.17 -53.68 48.30
N TYR A 592 13.69 -54.75 47.69
CA TYR A 592 13.74 -54.91 46.23
C TYR A 592 12.33 -54.97 45.61
N TRP A 593 11.41 -55.74 46.21
CA TRP A 593 10.02 -55.83 45.77
C TRP A 593 9.24 -54.52 45.98
N GLY A 594 9.55 -53.79 47.06
CA GLY A 594 9.05 -52.44 47.28
C GLY A 594 9.53 -51.47 46.19
N ALA A 595 10.82 -51.46 45.88
CA ALA A 595 11.40 -50.62 44.83
C ALA A 595 10.79 -50.90 43.45
N LEU A 596 10.59 -52.17 43.07
CA LEU A 596 9.92 -52.53 41.82
C LEU A 596 8.45 -52.07 41.74
N ARG A 597 7.79 -51.81 42.88
CA ARG A 597 6.36 -51.47 42.95
C ARG A 597 6.07 -49.97 43.10
N TYR A 598 7.10 -49.17 43.32
CA TYR A 598 7.02 -47.71 43.47
C TYR A 598 8.00 -46.93 42.57
N GLY A 599 8.80 -47.62 41.74
CA GLY A 599 9.81 -47.03 40.85
C GLY A 599 9.47 -47.18 39.36
N GLY A 600 8.21 -46.96 38.98
CA GLY A 600 7.73 -46.93 37.60
C GLY A 600 6.86 -45.71 37.36
#